data_AF-A0A292Q779-F1
#
_entry.id   AF-A0A292Q779-F1
#
_cell.length_a   1.000
_cell.length_b   1.000
_cell.length_c   1.000
_cell.angle_alpha   90.00
_cell.angle_beta   90.00
_cell.angle_gamma   90.00
#
_symmetry.space_group_name_H-M   'P 1'
#
loop_
_entity.id
_entity.type
_entity.pdbx_description
1 polymer ?
#
loop_
_entity_poly.entity_id
_entity_poly.type
_entity_poly.pdbx_seq_one_letter_code
_entity_poly.pdbx_strand_id
1 'polypeptide(L)'
;FPGLVDDLPPEIGDILGPKPILYDNVENARNSDSQNGRSTEYGEVRVILVRDEETRDKLRTELGRSSFVLTILQSKGMEFEDVLLYDFLSSSAYSHRLEILEDIQKLEYQDNRLTASQVLFSELKHLYVGVTRARNRLWILESNRRVLQPMQRLFNPTGGQSLLEILTERDIGISQLQKRLSNGTTINSSRWREMGHQMIDDQQYPEALRCFKCAEDPDGITLTNAYITEEEGLTARDRGFSQVANLHFIQASDLFLQVGSIAKAVQCRKAGGDLKGAVRILADNGAYEDAAWLGAEVGLFAETSEIYTKLHKHEKALAGYARGKQSKWMLNYLKKFKSEIEPCCWKQYIHLYYLKEFGGSDTPPDEFGKRVLNFTGSPKEQEIAFSRFHLMNKLFDFLSINRRYMEAYEVGISSGLLENSVQ
;
A
#
# COMPACT_ATOMS: atom_id res chain seq x y z
N PHE A 1 -44.77 -8.28 -2.78
CA PHE A 1 -44.56 -6.90 -2.30
C PHE A 1 -45.93 -6.23 -2.23
N PRO A 2 -46.38 -5.56 -1.14
CA PRO A 2 -45.65 -4.94 -0.02
C PRO A 2 -45.11 -5.86 1.07
N GLY A 3 -45.66 -7.07 1.25
CA GLY A 3 -45.25 -7.98 2.34
C GLY A 3 -43.88 -8.67 2.19
N LEU A 4 -42.94 -8.10 1.43
CA LEU A 4 -41.56 -8.60 1.32
C LEU A 4 -40.53 -7.61 1.93
N VAL A 5 -40.98 -6.46 2.43
CA VAL A 5 -40.14 -5.64 3.32
C VAL A 5 -40.18 -6.29 4.68
N ASP A 6 -39.02 -6.46 5.31
CA ASP A 6 -38.97 -6.82 6.72
C ASP A 6 -39.69 -5.75 7.53
N ASP A 7 -40.68 -6.16 8.30
CA ASP A 7 -41.44 -5.27 9.16
C ASP A 7 -40.59 -4.98 10.40
N LEU A 8 -39.78 -3.94 10.32
CA LEU A 8 -38.86 -3.55 11.38
C LEU A 8 -39.55 -2.54 12.32
N PRO A 9 -39.32 -2.63 13.64
CA PRO A 9 -39.80 -1.61 14.55
C PRO A 9 -39.19 -0.25 14.16
N PRO A 10 -39.89 0.88 14.41
CA PRO A 10 -39.33 2.20 14.15
C PRO A 10 -37.97 2.38 14.84
N GLU A 11 -36.98 2.82 14.08
CA GLU A 11 -35.68 3.19 14.62
C GLU A 11 -35.80 4.58 15.25
N ILE A 12 -35.66 4.64 16.58
CA ILE A 12 -35.84 5.86 17.36
C ILE A 12 -34.49 6.22 17.98
N GLY A 13 -33.95 7.39 17.63
CA GLY A 13 -32.74 7.91 18.26
C GLY A 13 -32.98 8.32 19.71
N ASP A 14 -31.94 8.23 20.54
CA ASP A 14 -31.99 8.59 21.97
C ASP A 14 -32.35 10.07 22.23
N ILE A 15 -32.10 10.94 21.25
CA ILE A 15 -32.34 12.37 21.31
C ILE A 15 -33.24 12.77 20.15
N LEU A 16 -34.31 13.51 20.45
CA LEU A 16 -35.15 14.11 19.42
C LEU A 16 -34.37 15.22 18.71
N GLY A 17 -33.91 14.92 17.49
CA GLY A 17 -33.26 15.88 16.61
C GLY A 17 -34.25 16.82 15.91
N PRO A 18 -33.74 17.86 15.22
CA PRO A 18 -34.57 18.71 14.38
C PRO A 18 -35.19 17.89 13.24
N LYS A 19 -36.39 18.30 12.78
CA LYS A 19 -36.99 17.67 11.60
C LYS A 19 -36.10 17.90 10.37
N PRO A 20 -35.98 16.89 9.47
CA PRO A 20 -35.32 17.12 8.20
C PRO A 20 -36.03 18.19 7.39
N ILE A 21 -35.25 18.99 6.67
CA ILE A 21 -35.74 20.15 5.92
C ILE A 21 -35.71 19.85 4.43
N LEU A 22 -36.84 20.01 3.76
CA LEU A 22 -36.96 19.99 2.30
C LEU A 22 -37.02 21.43 1.78
N TYR A 23 -36.03 21.82 0.97
CA TYR A 23 -36.04 23.10 0.28
C TYR A 23 -36.84 22.98 -1.03
N ASP A 24 -37.91 23.78 -1.13
CA ASP A 24 -38.67 23.93 -2.36
C ASP A 24 -38.09 25.11 -3.15
N ASN A 25 -37.25 24.82 -4.15
CA ASN A 25 -36.60 25.82 -4.97
C ASN A 25 -37.59 26.42 -5.97
N VAL A 26 -38.00 27.67 -5.74
CA VAL A 26 -38.76 28.43 -6.71
C VAL A 26 -37.80 29.04 -7.73
N GLU A 27 -37.43 28.29 -8.78
CA GLU A 27 -36.55 28.76 -9.86
C GLU A 27 -36.93 30.17 -10.37
N ASN A 28 -35.98 31.11 -10.28
CA ASN A 28 -35.70 32.15 -11.26
C ASN A 28 -34.18 32.34 -11.44
N ALA A 29 -33.40 31.26 -11.52
CA ALA A 29 -31.97 31.36 -11.79
C ALA A 29 -31.66 31.41 -13.30
N ARG A 30 -32.05 32.50 -13.95
CA ARG A 30 -31.25 33.01 -15.08
C ARG A 30 -30.09 33.78 -14.48
N ASN A 31 -28.87 33.32 -14.76
CA ASN A 31 -27.60 34.05 -14.71
C ASN A 31 -27.65 35.42 -14.03
N SER A 32 -27.15 35.52 -12.80
CA SER A 32 -26.65 36.80 -12.30
C SER A 32 -25.14 36.71 -12.11
N ASP A 33 -24.47 37.16 -13.16
CA ASP A 33 -23.18 37.84 -13.25
C ASP A 33 -22.06 37.51 -12.25
N SER A 34 -21.02 36.98 -12.87
CA SER A 34 -19.64 37.40 -12.65
C SER A 34 -19.53 38.91 -12.36
N GLN A 35 -19.29 39.28 -11.10
CA GLN A 35 -18.44 40.43 -10.78
C GLN A 35 -17.61 40.21 -9.52
N ASN A 36 -16.32 40.45 -9.72
CA ASN A 36 -15.23 40.55 -8.75
C ASN A 36 -15.63 41.04 -7.36
N GLY A 37 -15.41 40.17 -6.38
CA GLY A 37 -15.02 40.53 -5.04
C GLY A 37 -14.25 39.35 -4.49
N ARG A 38 -13.00 39.58 -4.05
CA ARG A 38 -12.20 38.62 -3.25
C ARG A 38 -13.14 37.90 -2.30
N SER A 39 -13.50 36.65 -2.60
CA SER A 39 -14.39 35.89 -1.74
C SER A 39 -13.53 35.42 -0.59
N THR A 40 -13.60 36.20 0.48
CA THR A 40 -12.98 35.96 1.77
C THR A 40 -13.08 34.49 2.13
N GLU A 41 -11.92 33.97 2.51
CA GLU A 41 -11.70 32.60 2.93
C GLU A 41 -12.59 32.25 4.14
N TYR A 42 -12.83 30.95 4.27
CA TYR A 42 -13.39 30.23 5.41
C TYR A 42 -14.92 30.16 5.53
N GLY A 43 -15.37 28.91 5.38
CA GLY A 43 -16.72 28.40 5.58
C GLY A 43 -16.65 26.88 5.38
N GLU A 44 -15.98 26.21 6.32
CA GLU A 44 -15.51 24.83 6.21
C GLU A 44 -16.66 23.80 6.19
N VAL A 45 -16.71 23.07 5.07
CA VAL A 45 -17.04 21.65 4.89
C VAL A 45 -18.31 21.10 5.55
N ARG A 46 -19.35 20.92 4.71
CA ARG A 46 -20.42 19.94 4.93
C ARG A 46 -20.37 18.83 3.90
N VAL A 47 -20.93 17.67 4.27
CA VAL A 47 -21.03 16.53 3.36
C VAL A 47 -22.26 16.68 2.50
N ILE A 48 -22.03 16.77 1.19
CA ILE A 48 -23.08 16.74 0.18
C ILE A 48 -23.11 15.33 -0.37
N LEU A 49 -24.24 14.65 -0.18
CA LEU A 49 -24.45 13.34 -0.77
C LEU A 49 -25.27 13.50 -2.04
N VAL A 50 -24.71 12.95 -3.10
CA VAL A 50 -25.37 12.84 -4.40
C VAL A 50 -25.58 11.39 -4.75
N ARG A 51 -26.40 11.15 -5.75
CA ARG A 51 -26.71 9.80 -6.19
C ARG A 51 -25.57 9.18 -7.00
N ASP A 52 -25.12 9.90 -8.02
CA ASP A 52 -24.24 9.40 -9.07
C ASP A 52 -22.96 10.23 -9.20
N GLU A 53 -21.97 9.65 -9.86
CA GLU A 53 -20.65 10.26 -10.05
C GLU A 53 -20.69 11.50 -10.97
N GLU A 54 -21.60 11.55 -11.95
CA GLU A 54 -21.72 12.69 -12.87
C GLU A 54 -22.18 13.94 -12.12
N THR A 55 -23.23 13.83 -11.31
CA THR A 55 -23.72 14.91 -10.45
C THR A 55 -22.64 15.33 -9.45
N ARG A 56 -21.93 14.35 -8.86
CA ARG A 56 -20.82 14.60 -7.94
C ARG A 56 -19.74 15.48 -8.58
N ASP A 57 -19.31 15.12 -9.78
CA ASP A 57 -18.19 15.77 -10.44
C ASP A 57 -18.56 17.16 -10.98
N LYS A 58 -19.81 17.35 -11.43
CA LYS A 58 -20.38 18.67 -11.73
C LYS A 58 -20.34 19.59 -10.51
N LEU A 59 -20.90 19.14 -9.37
CA LEU A 59 -20.90 19.94 -8.15
C LEU A 59 -19.51 20.24 -7.61
N ARG A 60 -18.59 19.28 -7.71
CA ARG A 60 -17.18 19.48 -7.33
C ARG A 60 -16.52 20.58 -8.18
N THR A 61 -16.91 20.71 -9.44
CA THR A 61 -16.43 21.77 -10.34
C THR A 61 -17.00 23.13 -9.96
N GLU A 62 -18.28 23.18 -9.58
CA GLU A 62 -18.99 24.42 -9.22
C GLU A 62 -18.64 24.96 -7.83
N LEU A 63 -18.52 24.07 -6.83
CA LEU A 63 -18.33 24.43 -5.41
C LEU A 63 -16.86 24.54 -5.00
N GLY A 64 -15.94 24.07 -5.86
CA GLY A 64 -14.51 24.11 -5.60
C GLY A 64 -14.02 23.08 -4.56
N ARG A 65 -12.83 23.34 -4.01
CA ARG A 65 -12.06 22.35 -3.21
C ARG A 65 -12.57 22.15 -1.78
N SER A 66 -13.41 23.05 -1.25
CA SER A 66 -13.83 23.09 0.15
C SER A 66 -15.14 22.34 0.44
N SER A 67 -15.79 21.75 -0.57
CA SER A 67 -17.00 20.93 -0.41
C SER A 67 -16.67 19.43 -0.46
N PHE A 68 -17.22 18.68 0.50
CA PHE A 68 -17.07 17.23 0.53
C PHE A 68 -18.28 16.58 -0.13
N VAL A 69 -18.22 16.44 -1.45
CA VAL A 69 -19.29 15.81 -2.24
C VAL A 69 -18.96 14.34 -2.46
N LEU A 70 -19.80 13.44 -1.96
CA LEU A 70 -19.68 11.98 -2.08
C LEU A 70 -20.92 11.38 -2.74
N THR A 71 -20.77 10.23 -3.39
CA THR A 71 -21.95 9.42 -3.74
C THR A 71 -22.49 8.70 -2.50
N ILE A 72 -23.75 8.26 -2.55
CA ILE A 72 -24.33 7.40 -1.50
C ILE A 72 -23.46 6.17 -1.25
N LEU A 73 -22.95 5.55 -2.31
CA LEU A 73 -22.09 4.36 -2.19
C LEU A 73 -20.78 4.67 -1.46
N GLN A 74 -20.15 5.81 -1.78
CA GLN A 74 -18.92 6.26 -1.11
C GLN A 74 -19.13 6.59 0.36
N SER A 75 -20.32 7.09 0.72
CA SER A 75 -20.66 7.43 2.11
C SER A 75 -21.02 6.22 3.00
N LYS A 76 -21.06 5.01 2.44
CA LYS A 76 -21.52 3.82 3.14
C LYS A 76 -20.60 3.52 4.33
N GLY A 77 -21.19 3.32 5.52
CA GLY A 77 -20.42 3.06 6.75
C GLY A 77 -19.85 4.32 7.40
N MET A 78 -20.09 5.50 6.81
CA MET A 78 -19.73 6.79 7.39
C MET A 78 -20.93 7.47 8.02
N GLU A 79 -20.68 8.38 8.96
CA GLU A 79 -21.71 9.20 9.58
C GLU A 79 -21.22 10.63 9.77
N PHE A 80 -22.09 11.58 9.47
CA PHE A 80 -21.80 13.00 9.48
C PHE A 80 -22.79 13.73 10.38
N GLU A 81 -22.34 14.82 10.99
CA GLU A 81 -23.21 15.63 11.83
C GLU A 81 -24.38 16.20 11.01
N ASP A 82 -24.02 16.76 9.86
CA ASP A 82 -24.84 17.58 8.99
C ASP A 82 -24.73 17.04 7.55
N VAL A 83 -25.85 16.63 6.94
CA VAL A 83 -25.89 16.06 5.58
C VAL A 83 -26.85 16.84 4.68
N LEU A 84 -26.39 17.19 3.47
CA LEU A 84 -27.23 17.70 2.39
C LEU A 84 -27.37 16.62 1.30
N LEU A 85 -28.60 16.13 1.10
CA LEU A 85 -28.94 15.35 -0.10
C LEU A 85 -29.23 16.32 -1.24
N TYR A 86 -28.45 16.23 -2.32
CA TYR A 86 -28.58 17.10 -3.48
C TYR A 86 -29.03 16.32 -4.72
N ASP A 87 -30.13 16.79 -5.33
CA ASP A 87 -30.76 16.23 -6.54
C ASP A 87 -30.85 14.70 -6.52
N PHE A 88 -31.03 14.11 -5.34
CA PHE A 88 -30.89 12.68 -5.13
C PHE A 88 -31.98 11.89 -5.85
N LEU A 89 -33.21 12.41 -5.85
CA LEU A 89 -34.35 11.83 -6.56
C LEU A 89 -34.48 12.39 -7.98
N SER A 90 -34.09 13.64 -8.20
CA SER A 90 -34.07 14.26 -9.53
C SER A 90 -33.12 13.54 -10.49
N SER A 91 -31.96 13.10 -9.99
CA SER A 91 -30.96 12.29 -10.72
C SER A 91 -31.34 10.80 -10.84
N SER A 92 -32.45 10.37 -10.21
CA SER A 92 -32.92 9.00 -10.35
C SER A 92 -33.46 8.73 -11.75
N ALA A 93 -33.15 7.54 -12.28
CA ALA A 93 -33.79 7.01 -13.49
C ALA A 93 -35.32 6.89 -13.35
N TYR A 94 -35.84 6.94 -12.12
CA TYR A 94 -37.26 6.84 -11.79
C TYR A 94 -37.92 8.18 -11.39
N SER A 95 -37.22 9.31 -11.56
CA SER A 95 -37.71 10.65 -11.19
C SER A 95 -39.11 10.99 -11.76
N HIS A 96 -39.44 10.45 -12.94
CA HIS A 96 -40.70 10.64 -13.64
C HIS A 96 -41.87 9.78 -13.12
N ARG A 97 -41.64 8.83 -12.19
CA ARG A 97 -42.65 7.89 -11.66
C ARG A 97 -42.69 7.82 -10.14
N LEU A 98 -42.17 8.85 -9.47
CA LEU A 98 -42.17 8.92 -8.00
C LEU A 98 -43.58 8.99 -7.38
N GLU A 99 -44.61 9.31 -8.17
CA GLU A 99 -46.02 9.21 -7.74
C GLU A 99 -46.39 7.80 -7.24
N ILE A 100 -45.71 6.76 -7.73
CA ILE A 100 -45.92 5.37 -7.27
C ILE A 100 -45.56 5.17 -5.80
N LEU A 101 -44.71 6.02 -5.22
CA LEU A 101 -44.43 5.99 -3.78
C LEU A 101 -45.67 6.31 -2.95
N GLU A 102 -46.58 7.13 -3.46
CA GLU A 102 -47.86 7.42 -2.80
C GLU A 102 -48.79 6.20 -2.84
N ASP A 103 -48.80 5.46 -3.94
CA ASP A 103 -49.63 4.25 -4.10
C ASP A 103 -49.19 3.13 -3.14
N ILE A 104 -47.91 3.08 -2.76
CA ILE A 104 -47.39 2.13 -1.77
C ILE A 104 -47.95 2.41 -0.37
N GLN A 105 -48.08 3.68 0.01
CA GLN A 105 -48.62 4.06 1.33
C GLN A 105 -50.11 3.71 1.48
N LYS A 106 -50.86 3.69 0.38
CA LYS A 106 -52.32 3.47 0.41
C LYS A 106 -52.74 1.99 0.45
N LEU A 107 -51.80 1.03 0.41
CA LEU A 107 -52.06 -0.43 0.39
C LEU A 107 -53.00 -0.94 -0.74
N GLU A 108 -53.49 -0.08 -1.64
CA GLU A 108 -54.32 -0.44 -2.80
C GLU A 108 -53.48 -0.82 -4.04
N TYR A 109 -52.25 -1.30 -3.86
CA TYR A 109 -51.42 -1.73 -4.98
C TYR A 109 -51.82 -3.13 -5.46
N GLN A 110 -52.87 -3.21 -6.28
CA GLN A 110 -53.15 -4.38 -7.10
C GLN A 110 -52.51 -4.21 -8.49
N ASP A 111 -51.46 -4.99 -8.74
CA ASP A 111 -51.22 -5.75 -9.97
C ASP A 111 -49.87 -5.56 -10.74
N ASN A 112 -49.30 -6.72 -11.09
CA ASN A 112 -48.49 -7.11 -12.25
C ASN A 112 -47.23 -6.36 -12.77
N ARG A 113 -46.59 -5.45 -12.04
CA ARG A 113 -45.30 -4.87 -12.50
C ARG A 113 -44.12 -5.11 -11.54
N LEU A 114 -43.69 -6.38 -11.47
CA LEU A 114 -42.51 -6.83 -10.69
C LEU A 114 -41.24 -5.99 -10.96
N THR A 115 -41.01 -5.54 -12.19
CA THR A 115 -39.80 -4.76 -12.55
C THR A 115 -39.84 -3.31 -12.05
N ALA A 116 -41.01 -2.68 -12.00
CA ALA A 116 -41.17 -1.35 -11.43
C ALA A 116 -40.88 -1.33 -9.92
N SER A 117 -41.18 -2.44 -9.24
CA SER A 117 -40.94 -2.59 -7.80
C SER A 117 -39.45 -2.69 -7.44
N GLN A 118 -38.64 -3.42 -8.22
CA GLN A 118 -37.21 -3.62 -7.92
C GLN A 118 -36.37 -2.35 -8.01
N VAL A 119 -36.57 -1.55 -9.06
CA VAL A 119 -35.88 -0.27 -9.21
C VAL A 119 -36.25 0.65 -8.06
N LEU A 120 -37.54 0.74 -7.72
CA LEU A 120 -38.02 1.54 -6.60
C LEU A 120 -37.46 1.09 -5.23
N PHE A 121 -37.23 -0.23 -5.01
CA PHE A 121 -36.50 -0.68 -3.82
C PHE A 121 -35.07 -0.19 -3.79
N SER A 122 -34.40 -0.22 -4.94
CA SER A 122 -33.07 0.36 -5.03
C SER A 122 -33.13 1.85 -4.66
N GLU A 123 -34.10 2.60 -5.17
CA GLU A 123 -34.29 4.02 -4.84
C GLU A 123 -34.45 4.26 -3.34
N LEU A 124 -35.37 3.53 -2.71
CA LEU A 124 -35.68 3.67 -1.29
C LEU A 124 -34.51 3.22 -0.41
N LYS A 125 -33.77 2.18 -0.81
CA LYS A 125 -32.55 1.76 -0.10
C LYS A 125 -31.46 2.84 -0.17
N HIS A 126 -31.24 3.45 -1.32
CA HIS A 126 -30.28 4.55 -1.44
C HIS A 126 -30.72 5.76 -0.61
N LEU A 127 -32.02 6.09 -0.61
CA LEU A 127 -32.56 7.17 0.23
C LEU A 127 -32.35 6.86 1.73
N TYR A 128 -32.65 5.64 2.15
CA TYR A 128 -32.42 5.16 3.52
C TYR A 128 -30.96 5.30 3.92
N VAL A 129 -30.02 4.87 3.06
CA VAL A 129 -28.59 5.03 3.33
C VAL A 129 -28.25 6.51 3.49
N GLY A 130 -28.68 7.38 2.58
CA GLY A 130 -28.43 8.82 2.62
C GLY A 130 -28.98 9.50 3.87
N VAL A 131 -30.23 9.19 4.26
CA VAL A 131 -30.89 9.73 5.45
C VAL A 131 -30.15 9.29 6.71
N THR A 132 -29.78 8.00 6.82
CA THR A 132 -29.07 7.45 7.98
C THR A 132 -27.61 7.89 8.07
N ARG A 133 -27.06 8.60 7.07
CA ARG A 133 -25.72 9.19 7.20
C ARG A 133 -25.73 10.43 8.10
N ALA A 134 -26.89 11.04 8.35
CA ALA A 134 -27.02 12.25 9.18
C ALA A 134 -27.22 11.88 10.65
N ARG A 135 -26.34 12.36 11.54
CA ARG A 135 -26.45 12.19 12.99
C ARG A 135 -27.35 13.24 13.64
N ASN A 136 -27.41 14.45 13.08
CA ASN A 136 -28.13 15.56 13.68
C ASN A 136 -29.06 16.26 12.69
N ARG A 137 -28.54 16.79 11.58
CA ARG A 137 -29.33 17.59 10.64
C ARG A 137 -29.28 17.04 9.23
N LEU A 138 -30.46 16.89 8.63
CA LEU A 138 -30.64 16.45 7.25
C LEU A 138 -31.35 17.54 6.45
N TRP A 139 -30.74 17.94 5.35
CA TRP A 139 -31.36 18.80 4.34
C TRP A 139 -31.51 18.04 3.05
N ILE A 140 -32.62 18.29 2.36
CA ILE A 140 -32.91 17.73 1.04
C ILE A 140 -33.15 18.90 0.10
N LEU A 141 -32.38 18.94 -0.98
CA LEU A 141 -32.54 19.90 -2.06
C LEU A 141 -32.78 19.15 -3.37
N GLU A 142 -33.89 19.45 -4.01
CA GLU A 142 -34.26 18.88 -5.32
C GLU A 142 -34.58 20.03 -6.29
N SER A 143 -33.90 20.03 -7.43
CA SER A 143 -34.07 21.01 -8.50
C SER A 143 -35.33 20.73 -9.31
N ASN A 144 -35.72 19.46 -9.47
CA ASN A 144 -36.90 19.10 -10.24
C ASN A 144 -38.18 19.23 -9.42
N ARG A 145 -39.00 20.25 -9.73
CA ARG A 145 -40.28 20.48 -9.06
C ARG A 145 -41.28 19.32 -9.16
N ARG A 146 -41.17 18.47 -10.19
CA ARG A 146 -42.04 17.29 -10.33
C ARG A 146 -41.80 16.26 -9.23
N VAL A 147 -40.62 16.29 -8.61
CA VAL A 147 -40.21 15.40 -7.52
C VAL A 147 -40.65 15.93 -6.16
N LEU A 148 -40.69 17.26 -6.00
CA LEU A 148 -41.04 17.92 -4.73
C LEU A 148 -42.46 17.59 -4.28
N GLN A 149 -43.44 17.61 -5.19
CA GLN A 149 -44.84 17.37 -4.83
C GLN A 149 -45.10 15.93 -4.31
N PRO A 150 -44.61 14.87 -4.97
CA PRO A 150 -44.65 13.51 -4.42
C PRO A 150 -43.92 13.38 -3.08
N MET A 151 -42.77 14.03 -2.91
CA MET A 151 -42.00 14.01 -1.66
C MET A 151 -42.76 14.64 -0.50
N GLN A 152 -43.34 15.81 -0.72
CA GLN A 152 -44.14 16.51 0.27
C GLN A 152 -45.33 15.66 0.71
N ARG A 153 -46.04 15.03 -0.23
CA ARG A 153 -47.18 14.16 0.07
C ARG A 153 -46.77 12.88 0.80
N LEU A 154 -45.66 12.25 0.40
CA LEU A 154 -45.15 11.01 0.99
C LEU A 154 -44.74 11.20 2.46
N PHE A 155 -44.00 12.26 2.76
CA PHE A 155 -43.44 12.49 4.10
C PHE A 155 -44.29 13.39 4.99
N ASN A 156 -45.22 14.16 4.42
CA ASN A 156 -46.22 14.95 5.15
C ASN A 156 -47.65 14.58 4.69
N PRO A 157 -48.11 13.34 4.96
CA PRO A 157 -49.42 12.87 4.51
C PRO A 157 -50.57 13.62 5.21
N THR A 158 -51.67 13.82 4.49
CA THR A 158 -52.87 14.49 5.02
C THR A 158 -53.53 13.61 6.10
N GLY A 159 -53.45 14.04 7.36
CA GLY A 159 -53.98 13.30 8.51
C GLY A 159 -52.96 12.43 9.27
N GLY A 160 -51.69 12.43 8.85
CA GLY A 160 -50.58 11.78 9.57
C GLY A 160 -49.59 12.78 10.19
N GLN A 161 -48.54 12.27 10.82
CA GLN A 161 -47.46 13.09 11.38
C GLN A 161 -46.55 13.63 10.27
N SER A 162 -46.35 14.94 10.22
CA SER A 162 -45.40 15.57 9.29
C SER A 162 -43.96 15.26 9.69
N LEU A 163 -43.24 14.54 8.84
CA LEU A 163 -41.84 14.16 9.04
C LEU A 163 -40.86 15.21 8.48
N LEU A 164 -41.25 15.99 7.47
CA LEU A 164 -40.42 17.02 6.86
C LEU A 164 -40.90 18.43 7.22
N GLU A 165 -39.97 19.34 7.45
CA GLU A 165 -40.21 20.77 7.39
C GLU A 165 -39.98 21.27 5.96
N ILE A 166 -40.96 21.95 5.37
CA ILE A 166 -40.86 22.47 4.00
C ILE A 166 -40.52 23.95 4.09
N LEU A 167 -39.38 24.34 3.52
CA LEU A 167 -38.99 25.73 3.37
C LEU A 167 -39.12 26.15 1.91
N THR A 168 -40.14 26.95 1.62
CA THR A 168 -40.30 27.63 0.33
C THR A 168 -39.50 28.91 0.34
N GLU A 169 -38.39 28.92 -0.38
CA GLU A 169 -37.55 30.11 -0.53
C GLU A 169 -37.25 30.35 -2.01
N ARG A 170 -37.23 31.63 -2.41
CA ARG A 170 -36.90 32.04 -3.77
C ARG A 170 -35.37 32.13 -3.90
N ASP A 171 -34.85 31.63 -5.01
CA ASP A 171 -33.44 31.80 -5.44
C ASP A 171 -32.39 31.24 -4.47
N ILE A 172 -32.63 30.04 -3.93
CA ILE A 172 -31.59 29.31 -3.21
C ILE A 172 -30.67 28.59 -4.20
N GLY A 173 -29.53 29.20 -4.52
CA GLY A 173 -28.42 28.51 -5.18
C GLY A 173 -27.63 27.62 -4.21
N ILE A 174 -26.98 26.57 -4.72
CA ILE A 174 -26.17 25.62 -3.94
C ILE A 174 -25.09 26.34 -3.15
N SER A 175 -24.42 27.33 -3.75
CA SER A 175 -23.38 28.15 -3.09
C SER A 175 -23.95 29.00 -1.95
N GLN A 176 -25.20 29.42 -2.04
CA GLN A 176 -25.87 30.22 -1.01
C GLN A 176 -26.39 29.35 0.13
N LEU A 177 -26.87 28.14 -0.18
CA LEU A 177 -27.06 27.09 0.82
C LEU A 177 -25.75 26.83 1.53
N GLN A 178 -24.68 26.48 0.81
CA GLN A 178 -23.39 26.18 1.41
C GLN A 178 -22.94 27.28 2.37
N LYS A 179 -23.07 28.56 2.01
CA LYS A 179 -22.76 29.71 2.90
C LYS A 179 -23.65 29.78 4.16
N ARG A 180 -24.95 29.58 4.05
CA ARG A 180 -25.86 29.57 5.21
C ARG A 180 -25.62 28.38 6.12
N LEU A 181 -25.26 27.27 5.49
CA LEU A 181 -24.86 26.03 6.09
C LEU A 181 -23.42 26.16 6.69
N SER A 182 -22.61 27.15 6.33
CA SER A 182 -21.28 27.36 6.95
C SER A 182 -21.31 27.77 8.43
N ASN A 183 -22.48 28.02 9.03
CA ASN A 183 -22.63 28.38 10.45
C ASN A 183 -22.59 27.16 11.41
N GLY A 184 -22.18 25.98 10.93
CA GLY A 184 -22.07 24.74 11.71
C GLY A 184 -20.65 24.42 12.17
N THR A 185 -20.46 23.29 12.86
CA THR A 185 -19.18 22.84 13.41
C THR A 185 -18.21 22.44 12.29
N THR A 186 -17.07 23.13 12.18
CA THR A 186 -15.97 22.82 11.25
C THR A 186 -15.49 21.37 11.40
N ILE A 187 -15.32 20.64 10.27
CA ILE A 187 -14.53 19.41 10.25
C ILE A 187 -13.07 19.79 10.49
N ASN A 188 -12.57 19.51 11.69
CA ASN A 188 -11.17 19.79 12.04
C ASN A 188 -10.19 18.91 11.25
N SER A 189 -8.92 19.32 11.18
CA SER A 189 -7.86 18.56 10.48
C SER A 189 -7.74 17.11 10.98
N SER A 190 -8.00 16.83 12.26
CA SER A 190 -7.97 15.45 12.78
C SER A 190 -9.08 14.57 12.20
N ARG A 191 -10.31 15.09 12.06
CA ARG A 191 -11.44 14.34 11.49
C ARG A 191 -11.24 14.11 9.99
N TRP A 192 -10.60 15.06 9.30
CA TRP A 192 -10.17 14.87 7.91
C TRP A 192 -9.14 13.74 7.76
N ARG A 193 -8.18 13.64 8.69
CA ARG A 193 -7.20 12.54 8.69
C ARG A 193 -7.85 11.19 8.95
N GLU A 194 -8.71 11.10 9.96
CA GLU A 194 -9.47 9.87 10.28
C GLU A 194 -10.28 9.41 9.07
N MET A 195 -10.99 10.33 8.42
CA MET A 195 -11.74 10.03 7.21
C MET A 195 -10.84 9.62 6.05
N GLY A 196 -9.67 10.24 5.90
CA GLY A 196 -8.67 9.85 4.91
C GLY A 196 -8.17 8.42 5.11
N HIS A 197 -7.95 8.00 6.35
CA HIS A 197 -7.57 6.61 6.67
C HIS A 197 -8.71 5.63 6.38
N GLN A 198 -9.96 5.96 6.76
CA GLN A 198 -11.13 5.14 6.43
C GLN A 198 -11.26 4.95 4.91
N MET A 199 -11.03 6.01 4.13
CA MET A 199 -11.07 5.96 2.67
C MET A 199 -9.95 5.10 2.07
N ILE A 200 -8.77 5.04 2.71
CA ILE A 200 -7.71 4.10 2.31
C ILE A 200 -8.17 2.65 2.55
N ASP A 201 -8.78 2.37 3.71
CA ASP A 201 -9.26 1.01 4.04
C ASP A 201 -10.36 0.54 3.07
N ASP A 202 -11.23 1.47 2.64
CA ASP A 202 -12.27 1.25 1.63
C ASP A 202 -11.73 1.25 0.18
N GLN A 203 -10.41 1.39 -0.01
CA GLN A 203 -9.72 1.47 -1.31
C GLN A 203 -10.19 2.64 -2.20
N GLN A 204 -10.76 3.68 -1.61
CA GLN A 204 -11.16 4.93 -2.27
C GLN A 204 -10.02 5.94 -2.21
N TYR A 205 -8.89 5.61 -2.85
CA TYR A 205 -7.68 6.43 -2.77
C TYR A 205 -7.85 7.86 -3.31
N PRO A 206 -8.61 8.14 -4.38
CA PRO A 206 -8.85 9.52 -4.82
C PRO A 206 -9.57 10.37 -3.76
N GLU A 207 -10.54 9.78 -3.05
CA GLU A 207 -11.26 10.41 -1.95
C GLU A 207 -10.36 10.59 -0.72
N ALA A 208 -9.56 9.59 -0.37
CA ALA A 208 -8.55 9.69 0.69
C ALA A 208 -7.59 10.85 0.44
N LEU A 209 -7.12 11.00 -0.80
CA LEU A 209 -6.17 12.05 -1.19
C LEU A 209 -6.76 13.44 -0.99
N ARG A 210 -8.06 13.59 -1.28
CA ARG A 210 -8.78 14.84 -1.01
C ARG A 210 -8.85 15.11 0.49
N CYS A 211 -9.17 14.10 1.30
CA CYS A 211 -9.24 14.24 2.75
C CYS A 211 -7.90 14.71 3.35
N PHE A 212 -6.78 14.09 2.97
CA PHE A 212 -5.46 14.50 3.47
C PHE A 212 -5.01 15.86 2.94
N LYS A 213 -5.40 16.24 1.71
CA LYS A 213 -5.20 17.62 1.21
C LYS A 213 -5.98 18.65 2.03
N CYS A 214 -7.23 18.34 2.41
CA CYS A 214 -8.03 19.19 3.28
C CYS A 214 -7.50 19.23 4.72
N ALA A 215 -6.84 18.16 5.18
CA ALA A 215 -6.18 18.10 6.48
C ALA A 215 -4.82 18.84 6.53
N GLU A 216 -4.29 19.23 5.36
CA GLU A 216 -2.90 19.69 5.18
C GLU A 216 -1.87 18.69 5.71
N ASP A 217 -2.12 17.40 5.51
CA ASP A 217 -1.29 16.29 6.01
C ASP A 217 -0.35 15.76 4.91
N PRO A 218 0.94 16.17 4.88
CA PRO A 218 1.87 15.75 3.84
C PRO A 218 2.16 14.25 3.87
N ASP A 219 2.17 13.62 5.06
CA ASP A 219 2.44 12.19 5.21
C ASP A 219 1.26 11.38 4.69
N GLY A 220 0.03 11.78 5.04
CA GLY A 220 -1.20 11.18 4.51
C GLY A 220 -1.35 11.33 2.98
N ILE A 221 -0.96 12.49 2.44
CA ILE A 221 -0.92 12.73 0.98
C ILE A 221 0.07 11.76 0.31
N THR A 222 1.27 11.64 0.88
CA THR A 222 2.34 10.77 0.34
C THR A 222 1.93 9.29 0.41
N LEU A 223 1.35 8.87 1.53
CA LEU A 223 0.81 7.53 1.73
C LEU A 223 -0.27 7.20 0.68
N THR A 224 -1.20 8.13 0.46
CA THR A 224 -2.27 7.90 -0.51
C THR A 224 -1.75 7.86 -1.94
N ASN A 225 -0.82 8.75 -2.30
CA ASN A 225 -0.17 8.69 -3.60
C ASN A 225 0.57 7.35 -3.80
N ALA A 226 1.18 6.79 -2.75
CA ALA A 226 1.81 5.47 -2.82
C ALA A 226 0.82 4.38 -3.21
N TYR A 227 -0.37 4.37 -2.60
CA TYR A 227 -1.44 3.43 -2.95
C TYR A 227 -1.99 3.64 -4.37
N ILE A 228 -2.20 4.89 -4.79
CA ILE A 228 -2.64 5.20 -6.17
C ILE A 228 -1.61 4.67 -7.17
N THR A 229 -0.32 4.93 -6.93
CA THR A 229 0.75 4.42 -7.82
C THR A 229 0.82 2.89 -7.80
N GLU A 230 0.57 2.24 -6.66
CA GLU A 230 0.46 0.77 -6.57
C GLU A 230 -0.69 0.25 -7.45
N GLU A 231 -1.87 0.87 -7.40
CA GLU A 231 -3.05 0.54 -8.21
C GLU A 231 -2.82 0.75 -9.72
N GLU A 232 -2.15 1.84 -10.10
CA GLU A 232 -1.71 2.08 -11.47
C GLU A 232 -0.78 0.96 -11.96
N GLY A 233 0.14 0.51 -11.11
CA GLY A 233 1.03 -0.62 -11.39
C GLY A 233 0.28 -1.93 -11.57
N LEU A 234 -0.71 -2.22 -10.72
CA LEU A 234 -1.59 -3.39 -10.85
C LEU A 234 -2.37 -3.34 -12.17
N THR A 235 -3.00 -2.20 -12.46
CA THR A 235 -3.79 -2.00 -13.68
C THR A 235 -2.93 -2.14 -14.94
N ALA A 236 -1.70 -1.60 -14.94
CA ALA A 236 -0.76 -1.76 -16.04
C ALA A 236 -0.35 -3.23 -16.24
N ARG A 237 -0.17 -3.99 -15.15
CA ARG A 237 0.16 -5.41 -15.20
C ARG A 237 -0.99 -6.24 -15.78
N ASP A 238 -2.23 -5.96 -15.38
CA ASP A 238 -3.42 -6.65 -15.88
C ASP A 238 -3.64 -6.39 -17.39
N ARG A 239 -3.23 -5.20 -17.87
CA ARG A 239 -3.22 -4.86 -19.30
C ARG A 239 -2.03 -5.44 -20.07
N GLY A 240 -1.10 -6.14 -19.40
CA GLY A 240 0.07 -6.77 -20.01
C GLY A 240 1.31 -5.87 -20.11
N PHE A 241 1.27 -4.63 -19.62
CA PHE A 241 2.39 -3.67 -19.67
C PHE A 241 3.37 -3.87 -18.51
N SER A 242 4.07 -5.01 -18.50
CA SER A 242 4.92 -5.44 -17.38
C SER A 242 6.04 -4.45 -17.00
N GLN A 243 6.69 -3.83 -17.99
CA GLN A 243 7.77 -2.87 -17.72
C GLN A 243 7.24 -1.60 -17.04
N VAL A 244 6.09 -1.10 -17.49
CA VAL A 244 5.43 0.08 -16.92
C VAL A 244 4.95 -0.23 -15.50
N ALA A 245 4.33 -1.40 -15.31
CA ALA A 245 3.93 -1.87 -13.99
C ALA A 245 5.11 -1.90 -12.99
N ASN A 246 6.26 -2.42 -13.42
CA ASN A 246 7.45 -2.48 -12.57
C ASN A 246 7.94 -1.10 -12.14
N LEU A 247 7.90 -0.11 -13.03
CA LEU A 247 8.25 1.28 -12.71
C LEU A 247 7.29 1.87 -11.68
N HIS A 248 5.98 1.66 -11.85
CA HIS A 248 4.99 2.10 -10.86
C HIS A 248 5.22 1.43 -9.50
N PHE A 249 5.48 0.12 -9.44
CA PHE A 249 5.78 -0.54 -8.16
C PHE A 249 7.06 0.00 -7.50
N ILE A 250 8.10 0.30 -8.27
CA ILE A 250 9.32 0.92 -7.75
C ILE A 250 9.02 2.32 -7.18
N GLN A 251 8.25 3.13 -7.91
CA GLN A 251 7.84 4.46 -7.46
C GLN A 251 6.95 4.40 -6.22
N ALA A 252 5.97 3.50 -6.18
CA ALA A 252 5.12 3.27 -5.01
C ALA A 252 5.95 2.85 -3.79
N SER A 253 6.96 2.00 -3.98
CA SER A 253 7.90 1.64 -2.92
C SER A 253 8.60 2.87 -2.35
N ASP A 254 9.07 3.78 -3.19
CA ASP A 254 9.80 4.97 -2.71
C ASP A 254 8.89 5.91 -1.91
N LEU A 255 7.62 6.03 -2.30
CA LEU A 255 6.63 6.78 -1.55
C LEU A 255 6.29 6.11 -0.22
N PHE A 256 6.12 4.78 -0.18
CA PHE A 256 5.91 4.03 1.06
C PHE A 256 7.09 4.13 2.03
N LEU A 257 8.33 4.21 1.53
CA LEU A 257 9.51 4.43 2.37
C LEU A 257 9.51 5.81 3.01
N GLN A 258 9.08 6.86 2.28
CA GLN A 258 9.03 8.22 2.82
C GLN A 258 8.10 8.33 4.04
N VAL A 259 7.01 7.57 4.04
CA VAL A 259 6.04 7.52 5.16
C VAL A 259 6.36 6.43 6.20
N GLY A 260 7.52 5.77 6.11
CA GLY A 260 7.96 4.75 7.07
C GLY A 260 7.27 3.38 6.94
N SER A 261 6.51 3.14 5.88
CA SER A 261 5.82 1.87 5.64
C SER A 261 6.74 0.84 4.97
N ILE A 262 7.67 0.29 5.75
CA ILE A 262 8.73 -0.61 5.27
C ILE A 262 8.15 -1.88 4.63
N ALA A 263 7.15 -2.51 5.26
CA ALA A 263 6.58 -3.76 4.77
C ALA A 263 5.96 -3.62 3.37
N LYS A 264 5.18 -2.56 3.16
CA LYS A 264 4.59 -2.22 1.85
C LYS A 264 5.67 -1.86 0.83
N ALA A 265 6.66 -1.06 1.21
CA ALA A 265 7.77 -0.74 0.30
C ALA A 265 8.49 -1.99 -0.22
N VAL A 266 8.81 -2.93 0.67
CA VAL A 266 9.45 -4.22 0.31
C VAL A 266 8.55 -5.04 -0.59
N GLN A 267 7.25 -5.10 -0.32
CA GLN A 267 6.27 -5.79 -1.17
C GLN A 267 6.25 -5.19 -2.59
N CYS A 268 6.22 -3.87 -2.71
CA CYS A 268 6.25 -3.18 -3.99
C CYS A 268 7.58 -3.42 -4.73
N ARG A 269 8.75 -3.37 -4.07
CA ARG A 269 10.03 -3.73 -4.71
C ARG A 269 10.05 -5.15 -5.26
N LYS A 270 9.53 -6.11 -4.49
CA LYS A 270 9.39 -7.51 -4.93
C LYS A 270 8.47 -7.60 -6.15
N ALA A 271 7.31 -6.93 -6.12
CA ALA A 271 6.37 -6.90 -7.23
C ALA A 271 6.93 -6.26 -8.51
N GLY A 272 7.79 -5.25 -8.36
CA GLY A 272 8.50 -4.59 -9.47
C GLY A 272 9.74 -5.34 -9.97
N GLY A 273 10.07 -6.50 -9.39
CA GLY A 273 11.25 -7.29 -9.77
C GLY A 273 12.59 -6.80 -9.21
N ASP A 274 12.60 -5.73 -8.40
CA ASP A 274 13.80 -5.19 -7.75
C ASP A 274 14.07 -5.90 -6.41
N LEU A 275 14.40 -7.17 -6.50
CA LEU A 275 14.69 -8.02 -5.33
C LEU A 275 15.92 -7.53 -4.56
N LYS A 276 16.92 -6.97 -5.25
CA LYS A 276 18.10 -6.38 -4.63
C LYS A 276 17.75 -5.14 -3.81
N GLY A 277 16.90 -4.25 -4.35
CA GLY A 277 16.36 -3.12 -3.61
C GLY A 277 15.56 -3.54 -2.39
N ALA A 278 14.73 -4.58 -2.50
CA ALA A 278 13.97 -5.14 -1.37
C ALA A 278 14.87 -5.61 -0.22
N VAL A 279 15.96 -6.34 -0.53
CA VAL A 279 16.96 -6.78 0.48
C VAL A 279 17.63 -5.58 1.14
N ARG A 280 18.02 -4.57 0.35
CA ARG A 280 18.66 -3.37 0.88
C ARG A 280 17.74 -2.61 1.84
N ILE A 281 16.47 -2.42 1.47
CA ILE A 281 15.47 -1.78 2.34
C ILE A 281 15.36 -2.50 3.67
N LEU A 282 15.23 -3.83 3.67
CA LEU A 282 15.13 -4.62 4.90
C LEU A 282 16.39 -4.48 5.77
N ALA A 283 17.57 -4.55 5.14
CA ALA A 283 18.85 -4.43 5.85
C ALA A 283 19.06 -3.02 6.45
N ASP A 284 18.71 -1.96 5.71
CA ASP A 284 18.88 -0.59 6.17
C ASP A 284 17.93 -0.25 7.33
N ASN A 285 16.76 -0.89 7.37
CA ASN A 285 15.77 -0.73 8.46
C ASN A 285 15.95 -1.73 9.60
N GLY A 286 17.06 -2.49 9.64
CA GLY A 286 17.40 -3.38 10.75
C GLY A 286 16.71 -4.75 10.75
N ALA A 287 15.86 -5.05 9.77
CA ALA A 287 15.25 -6.36 9.57
C ALA A 287 16.25 -7.36 8.94
N TYR A 288 17.37 -7.58 9.63
CA TYR A 288 18.51 -8.33 9.10
C TYR A 288 18.20 -9.80 8.80
N GLU A 289 17.31 -10.44 9.57
CA GLU A 289 16.97 -11.85 9.34
C GLU A 289 16.19 -12.03 8.04
N ASP A 290 15.16 -11.21 7.82
CA ASP A 290 14.37 -11.20 6.59
C ASP A 290 15.22 -10.79 5.38
N ALA A 291 16.10 -9.79 5.55
CA ALA A 291 17.02 -9.35 4.51
C ALA A 291 17.98 -10.48 4.11
N ALA A 292 18.52 -11.22 5.08
CA ALA A 292 19.45 -12.31 4.81
C ALA A 292 18.75 -13.52 4.18
N TRP A 293 17.52 -13.82 4.58
CA TRP A 293 16.71 -14.88 3.98
C TRP A 293 16.40 -14.57 2.51
N LEU A 294 15.86 -13.38 2.24
CA LEU A 294 15.55 -12.95 0.87
C LEU A 294 16.83 -12.84 0.01
N GLY A 295 17.91 -12.28 0.57
CA GLY A 295 19.19 -12.16 -0.14
C GLY A 295 19.79 -13.51 -0.53
N ALA A 296 19.65 -14.52 0.34
CA ALA A 296 20.10 -15.88 0.04
C ALA A 296 19.24 -16.56 -1.05
N GLU A 297 17.92 -16.36 -1.04
CA GLU A 297 17.00 -16.88 -2.06
C GLU A 297 17.31 -16.30 -3.45
N VAL A 298 17.62 -15.00 -3.51
CA VAL A 298 17.91 -14.28 -4.76
C VAL A 298 19.35 -14.54 -5.27
N GLY A 299 20.22 -15.10 -4.43
CA GLY A 299 21.61 -15.38 -4.76
C GLY A 299 22.59 -14.20 -4.57
N LEU A 300 22.20 -13.19 -3.77
CA LEU A 300 23.04 -12.05 -3.39
C LEU A 300 24.01 -12.43 -2.27
N PHE A 301 24.87 -13.42 -2.53
CA PHE A 301 25.67 -14.07 -1.48
C PHE A 301 26.66 -13.12 -0.79
N ALA A 302 27.26 -12.18 -1.52
CA ALA A 302 28.23 -11.24 -0.96
C ALA A 302 27.55 -10.22 -0.03
N GLU A 303 26.49 -9.57 -0.49
CA GLU A 303 25.70 -8.62 0.29
C GLU A 303 25.07 -9.31 1.52
N THR A 304 24.55 -10.52 1.34
CA THR A 304 23.99 -11.33 2.43
C THR A 304 25.04 -11.67 3.50
N SER A 305 26.31 -11.81 3.13
CA SER A 305 27.40 -12.08 4.08
C SER A 305 27.65 -10.92 5.02
N GLU A 306 27.52 -9.69 4.53
CA GLU A 306 27.62 -8.48 5.35
C GLU A 306 26.45 -8.40 6.34
N ILE A 307 25.25 -8.79 5.91
CA ILE A 307 24.08 -8.87 6.79
C ILE A 307 24.29 -9.92 7.88
N TYR A 308 24.77 -11.12 7.54
CA TYR A 308 25.09 -12.15 8.53
C TYR A 308 26.18 -11.73 9.51
N THR A 309 27.10 -10.86 9.09
CA THR A 309 28.11 -10.28 9.96
C THR A 309 27.48 -9.39 11.03
N LYS A 310 26.51 -8.56 10.67
CA LYS A 310 25.74 -7.74 11.63
C LYS A 310 24.95 -8.60 12.63
N LEU A 311 24.55 -9.80 12.22
CA LEU A 311 23.87 -10.78 13.07
C LEU A 311 24.83 -11.67 13.90
N HIS A 312 26.15 -11.46 13.84
CA HIS A 312 27.15 -12.33 14.46
C HIS A 312 27.07 -13.81 14.02
N LYS A 313 26.47 -14.10 12.86
CA LYS A 313 26.35 -15.45 12.29
C LYS A 313 27.56 -15.73 11.37
N HIS A 314 28.75 -15.84 11.96
CA HIS A 314 30.02 -15.90 11.22
C HIS A 314 30.12 -17.03 10.20
N GLU A 315 29.64 -18.22 10.54
CA GLU A 315 29.65 -19.38 9.62
C GLU A 315 28.87 -19.10 8.34
N LYS A 316 27.68 -18.47 8.48
CA LYS A 316 26.83 -18.11 7.35
C LYS A 316 27.45 -16.98 6.52
N ALA A 317 28.12 -16.02 7.17
CA ALA A 317 28.87 -14.97 6.48
C ALA A 317 30.03 -15.56 5.64
N LEU A 318 30.80 -16.48 6.21
CA LEU A 318 31.89 -17.17 5.49
C LEU A 318 31.36 -18.02 4.32
N ALA A 319 30.25 -18.75 4.54
CA ALA A 319 29.58 -19.51 3.48
C ALA A 319 29.12 -18.60 2.33
N GLY A 320 28.57 -17.43 2.64
CA GLY A 320 28.17 -16.45 1.65
C GLY A 320 29.36 -15.90 0.85
N TYR A 321 30.47 -15.52 1.50
CA TYR A 321 31.67 -15.06 0.79
C TYR A 321 32.27 -16.16 -0.09
N ALA A 322 32.28 -17.41 0.37
CA ALA A 322 32.74 -18.55 -0.42
C ALA A 322 31.87 -18.76 -1.67
N ARG A 323 30.53 -18.81 -1.52
CA ARG A 323 29.58 -18.98 -2.62
C ARG A 323 29.57 -17.80 -3.59
N GLY A 324 29.68 -16.57 -3.09
CA GLY A 324 29.83 -15.35 -3.88
C GLY A 324 31.19 -15.20 -4.55
N LYS A 325 32.08 -16.20 -4.40
CA LYS A 325 33.45 -16.25 -4.93
C LYS A 325 34.34 -15.08 -4.48
N GLN A 326 34.04 -14.43 -3.35
CA GLN A 326 34.76 -13.27 -2.82
C GLN A 326 35.95 -13.67 -1.93
N SER A 327 37.00 -14.26 -2.51
CA SER A 327 38.14 -14.82 -1.76
C SER A 327 38.88 -13.77 -0.89
N LYS A 328 39.08 -12.56 -1.42
CA LYS A 328 39.76 -11.46 -0.70
C LYS A 328 38.99 -11.03 0.55
N TRP A 329 37.67 -10.85 0.40
CA TRP A 329 36.78 -10.50 1.51
C TRP A 329 36.73 -11.61 2.56
N MET A 330 36.64 -12.87 2.12
CA MET A 330 36.68 -14.03 3.01
C MET A 330 37.96 -14.09 3.84
N LEU A 331 39.14 -13.88 3.24
CA LEU A 331 40.41 -13.87 3.97
C LEU A 331 40.46 -12.72 4.98
N ASN A 332 40.04 -11.52 4.59
CA ASN A 332 40.00 -10.37 5.48
C ASN A 332 39.04 -10.61 6.66
N TYR A 333 37.91 -11.25 6.39
CA TYR A 333 36.94 -11.64 7.41
C TYR A 333 37.53 -12.63 8.43
N LEU A 334 38.17 -13.70 7.94
CA LEU A 334 38.85 -14.71 8.77
C LEU A 334 39.94 -14.10 9.64
N LYS A 335 40.66 -13.10 9.15
CA LYS A 335 41.67 -12.36 9.92
C LYS A 335 41.03 -11.50 11.00
N LYS A 336 39.97 -10.75 10.65
CA LYS A 336 39.31 -9.79 11.54
C LYS A 336 38.59 -10.47 12.70
N PHE A 337 37.85 -11.54 12.43
CA PHE A 337 36.97 -12.21 13.39
C PHE A 337 37.56 -13.52 13.93
N LYS A 338 38.89 -13.70 13.89
CA LYS A 338 39.57 -14.95 14.26
C LYS A 338 39.19 -15.46 15.66
N SER A 339 39.00 -14.57 16.63
CA SER A 339 38.65 -14.92 18.01
C SER A 339 37.18 -15.28 18.20
N GLU A 340 36.30 -14.85 17.29
CA GLU A 340 34.85 -15.04 17.37
C GLU A 340 34.38 -16.26 16.54
N ILE A 341 35.15 -16.65 15.53
CA ILE A 341 34.85 -17.81 14.68
C ILE A 341 35.28 -19.10 15.39
N GLU A 342 34.42 -20.12 15.34
CA GLU A 342 34.77 -21.45 15.86
C GLU A 342 36.07 -21.98 15.22
N PRO A 343 37.04 -22.50 16.00
CA PRO A 343 38.35 -22.91 15.48
C PRO A 343 38.29 -23.93 14.32
N CYS A 344 37.34 -24.87 14.37
CA CYS A 344 37.20 -25.87 13.31
C CYS A 344 36.70 -25.24 12.00
N CYS A 345 35.71 -24.35 12.08
CA CYS A 345 35.17 -23.59 10.96
C CYS A 345 36.24 -22.68 10.36
N TRP A 346 36.99 -21.95 11.19
CA TRP A 346 38.08 -21.09 10.73
C TRP A 346 39.12 -21.87 9.91
N LYS A 347 39.56 -23.03 10.42
CA LYS A 347 40.51 -23.91 9.70
C LYS A 347 39.95 -24.40 8.36
N GLN A 348 38.67 -24.77 8.31
CA GLN A 348 38.02 -25.23 7.08
C GLN A 348 38.00 -24.12 6.00
N TYR A 349 37.62 -22.90 6.37
CA TYR A 349 37.55 -21.79 5.40
C TYR A 349 38.92 -21.25 4.99
N ILE A 350 39.94 -21.34 5.85
CA ILE A 350 41.34 -21.05 5.46
C ILE A 350 41.86 -22.10 4.47
N HIS A 351 41.58 -23.39 4.68
CA HIS A 351 41.89 -24.42 3.68
C HIS A 351 41.17 -24.16 2.36
N LEU A 352 39.87 -23.84 2.41
CA LEU A 352 39.09 -23.52 1.23
C LEU A 352 39.68 -22.32 0.47
N TYR A 353 40.09 -21.26 1.18
CA TYR A 353 40.79 -20.12 0.60
C TYR A 353 42.08 -20.56 -0.11
N TYR A 354 42.93 -21.32 0.59
CA TYR A 354 44.21 -21.77 0.04
C TYR A 354 44.03 -22.60 -1.24
N LEU A 355 43.12 -23.56 -1.22
CA LEU A 355 42.83 -24.41 -2.38
C LEU A 355 42.28 -23.60 -3.55
N LYS A 356 41.45 -22.59 -3.28
CA LYS A 356 40.86 -21.79 -4.34
C LYS A 356 41.88 -20.86 -5.00
N GLU A 357 42.75 -20.21 -4.23
CA GLU A 357 43.73 -19.26 -4.76
C GLU A 357 44.99 -19.93 -5.30
N PHE A 358 45.46 -20.99 -4.63
CA PHE A 358 46.72 -21.65 -4.98
C PHE A 358 46.50 -23.03 -5.59
N GLY A 359 45.41 -23.73 -5.33
CA GLY A 359 45.20 -25.11 -5.80
C GLY A 359 44.99 -25.28 -7.31
N GLY A 360 44.80 -24.19 -8.06
CA GLY A 360 44.67 -24.23 -9.53
C GLY A 360 45.98 -24.52 -10.28
N SER A 361 47.13 -24.33 -9.63
CA SER A 361 48.44 -24.71 -10.17
C SER A 361 49.22 -25.53 -9.14
N ASP A 362 49.92 -26.56 -9.61
CA ASP A 362 50.86 -27.32 -8.78
C ASP A 362 52.26 -26.70 -8.84
N THR A 363 52.33 -25.37 -8.76
CA THR A 363 53.61 -24.66 -8.65
C THR A 363 53.88 -24.36 -7.17
N PRO A 364 55.13 -24.39 -6.72
CA PRO A 364 55.49 -23.98 -5.36
C PRO A 364 54.85 -22.64 -4.98
N PRO A 365 54.22 -22.52 -3.79
CA PRO A 365 53.57 -21.29 -3.38
C PRO A 365 54.61 -20.17 -3.22
N ASP A 366 54.22 -18.96 -3.61
CA ASP A 366 54.97 -17.75 -3.33
C ASP A 366 55.03 -17.46 -1.82
N GLU A 367 55.77 -16.42 -1.41
CA GLU A 367 55.96 -16.11 0.02
C GLU A 367 54.62 -15.85 0.73
N PHE A 368 53.65 -15.27 0.03
CA PHE A 368 52.31 -15.04 0.54
C PHE A 368 51.54 -16.35 0.72
N GLY A 369 51.57 -17.24 -0.28
CA GLY A 369 50.99 -18.58 -0.21
C GLY A 369 51.58 -19.43 0.92
N LYS A 370 52.89 -19.34 1.16
CA LYS A 370 53.56 -20.01 2.30
C LYS A 370 53.04 -19.48 3.65
N ARG A 371 52.84 -18.17 3.78
CA ARG A 371 52.24 -17.58 4.99
C ARG A 371 50.81 -18.04 5.20
N VAL A 372 50.00 -18.13 4.14
CA VAL A 372 48.61 -18.63 4.20
C VAL A 372 48.59 -20.11 4.56
N LEU A 373 49.50 -20.91 4.00
CA LEU A 373 49.61 -22.34 4.28
C LEU A 373 49.85 -22.60 5.78
N ASN A 374 50.71 -21.82 6.44
CA ASN A 374 50.95 -21.95 7.89
C ASN A 374 49.69 -21.79 8.74
N PHE A 375 48.63 -21.17 8.21
CA PHE A 375 47.35 -21.05 8.89
C PHE A 375 46.40 -22.23 8.66
N THR A 376 46.65 -23.10 7.68
CA THR A 376 45.74 -24.20 7.35
C THR A 376 45.79 -25.32 8.41
N GLY A 377 46.92 -25.56 9.07
CA GLY A 377 46.99 -26.59 10.12
C GLY A 377 48.41 -27.01 10.47
N SER A 378 48.51 -28.16 11.15
CA SER A 378 49.79 -28.82 11.42
C SER A 378 50.45 -29.31 10.13
N PRO A 379 51.78 -29.52 10.12
CA PRO A 379 52.48 -30.04 8.94
C PRO A 379 51.89 -31.35 8.39
N LYS A 380 51.38 -32.21 9.28
CA LYS A 380 50.74 -33.47 8.91
C LYS A 380 49.38 -33.27 8.23
N GLU A 381 48.59 -32.30 8.68
CA GLU A 381 47.31 -31.93 8.04
C GLU A 381 47.54 -31.31 6.65
N GLN A 382 48.59 -30.48 6.51
CA GLN A 382 48.99 -29.87 5.23
C GLN A 382 49.42 -30.93 4.22
N GLU A 383 50.25 -31.88 4.64
CA GLU A 383 50.70 -33.03 3.83
C GLU A 383 49.52 -33.86 3.32
N ILE A 384 48.59 -34.23 4.22
CA ILE A 384 47.38 -34.97 3.86
C ILE A 384 46.55 -34.20 2.83
N ALA A 385 46.43 -32.88 2.99
CA ALA A 385 45.72 -32.03 2.05
C ALA A 385 46.40 -32.05 0.67
N PHE A 386 47.71 -31.82 0.58
CA PHE A 386 48.43 -31.84 -0.71
C PHE A 386 48.31 -33.19 -1.42
N SER A 387 48.47 -34.29 -0.68
CA SER A 387 48.29 -35.64 -1.22
C SER A 387 46.86 -35.85 -1.74
N ARG A 388 45.83 -35.49 -0.96
CA ARG A 388 44.42 -35.65 -1.34
C ARG A 388 44.04 -34.86 -2.60
N PHE A 389 44.58 -33.66 -2.75
CA PHE A 389 44.32 -32.79 -3.91
C PHE A 389 45.31 -33.01 -5.07
N HIS A 390 46.18 -34.02 -5.00
CA HIS A 390 47.16 -34.36 -6.04
C HIS A 390 48.10 -33.19 -6.40
N LEU A 391 48.48 -32.39 -5.41
CA LEU A 391 49.42 -31.27 -5.54
C LEU A 391 50.84 -31.75 -5.22
N MET A 392 51.39 -32.58 -6.11
CA MET A 392 52.60 -33.36 -5.86
C MET A 392 53.88 -32.51 -5.84
N ASN A 393 53.97 -31.47 -6.66
CA ASN A 393 55.11 -30.55 -6.65
C ASN A 393 55.13 -29.72 -5.36
N LYS A 394 53.95 -29.28 -4.90
CA LYS A 394 53.85 -28.61 -3.60
C LYS A 394 54.14 -29.54 -2.44
N LEU A 395 53.72 -30.80 -2.52
CA LEU A 395 54.05 -31.82 -1.54
C LEU A 395 55.56 -32.08 -1.48
N PHE A 396 56.20 -32.23 -2.65
CA PHE A 396 57.65 -32.38 -2.80
C PHE A 396 58.41 -31.22 -2.14
N ASP A 397 58.04 -29.98 -2.48
CA ASP A 397 58.65 -28.78 -1.92
C ASP A 397 58.41 -28.66 -0.41
N PHE A 398 57.20 -28.98 0.03
CA PHE A 398 56.84 -28.96 1.45
C PHE A 398 57.67 -29.96 2.27
N LEU A 399 57.82 -31.19 1.79
CA LEU A 399 58.64 -32.23 2.45
C LEU A 399 60.12 -31.84 2.45
N SER A 400 60.61 -31.26 1.34
CA SER A 400 61.99 -30.77 1.20
C SER A 400 62.31 -29.65 2.20
N ILE A 401 61.41 -28.68 2.36
CA ILE A 401 61.54 -27.58 3.35
C ILE A 401 61.55 -28.11 4.78
N ASN A 402 60.74 -29.13 5.07
CA ASN A 402 60.67 -29.78 6.38
C ASN A 402 61.77 -30.82 6.63
N ARG A 403 62.80 -30.90 5.75
CA ARG A 403 63.95 -31.81 5.85
C ARG A 403 63.59 -33.31 5.81
N ARG A 404 62.43 -33.65 5.24
CA ARG A 404 61.97 -35.04 5.03
C ARG A 404 62.39 -35.52 3.64
N TYR A 405 63.69 -35.57 3.40
CA TYR A 405 64.25 -35.75 2.06
C TYR A 405 63.93 -37.11 1.42
N MET A 406 63.86 -38.19 2.20
CA MET A 406 63.51 -39.53 1.68
C MET A 406 62.07 -39.56 1.14
N GLU A 407 61.15 -38.98 1.90
CA GLU A 407 59.72 -38.93 1.52
C GLU A 407 59.50 -37.95 0.36
N ALA A 408 60.24 -36.83 0.34
CA ALA A 408 60.25 -35.94 -0.82
C ALA A 408 60.75 -36.66 -2.07
N TYR A 409 61.81 -37.46 -1.97
CA TYR A 409 62.36 -38.24 -3.09
C TYR A 409 61.34 -39.25 -3.65
N GLU A 410 60.63 -39.98 -2.77
CA GLU A 410 59.56 -40.90 -3.16
C GLU A 410 58.41 -40.19 -3.88
N VAL A 411 57.96 -39.05 -3.35
CA VAL A 411 56.94 -38.20 -3.98
C VAL A 411 57.43 -37.73 -5.35
N GLY A 412 58.67 -37.25 -5.45
CA GLY A 412 59.26 -36.73 -6.69
C GLY A 412 59.47 -37.78 -7.79
N ILE A 413 59.75 -39.04 -7.44
CA ILE A 413 59.76 -40.15 -8.40
C ILE A 413 58.33 -40.49 -8.82
N SER A 414 57.44 -40.71 -7.85
CA SER A 414 56.07 -41.17 -8.13
C SER A 414 55.24 -40.17 -8.94
N SER A 415 55.60 -38.88 -8.90
CA SER A 415 54.96 -37.82 -9.67
C SER A 415 55.65 -37.47 -10.98
N GLY A 416 56.78 -38.13 -11.32
CA GLY A 416 57.57 -37.83 -12.52
C GLY A 416 58.38 -36.52 -12.46
N LEU A 417 58.45 -35.85 -11.31
CA LEU A 417 59.22 -34.61 -11.12
C LEU A 417 60.73 -34.82 -11.27
N LEU A 418 61.22 -35.96 -10.78
CA LEU A 418 62.65 -36.27 -10.73
C LEU A 418 63.12 -37.12 -11.91
N GLU A 419 62.24 -37.62 -12.78
CA GLU A 419 62.61 -38.42 -13.96
C GLU A 419 63.48 -37.64 -14.95
N ASN A 420 63.34 -36.30 -15.02
CA ASN A 420 64.17 -35.44 -15.87
C ASN A 420 65.48 -34.95 -15.19
N SER A 421 65.73 -35.33 -13.93
CA SER A 421 66.89 -34.84 -13.15
C SER A 421 68.01 -35.86 -13.02
N VAL A 422 67.78 -37.09 -13.50
CA VAL A 422 68.73 -38.21 -13.47
C VAL A 422 69.03 -38.65 -14.91
N GLN A 423 69.67 -37.76 -15.67
CA GLN A 423 70.42 -38.10 -16.88
C GLN A 423 71.79 -37.43 -16.84
#